data_AF-A0A0C2WSC4-F1
#
_entry.id   AF-A0A0C2WSC4-F1
#
_cell.length_a   1.000
_cell.length_b   1.000
_cell.length_c   1.000
_cell.angle_alpha   90.00
_cell.angle_beta   90.00
_cell.angle_gamma   90.00
#
_symmetry.space_group_name_H-M   'P 1'
#
loop_
_entity.id
_entity.type
_entity.pdbx_description
1 polymer ?
#
loop_
_entity_poly.entity_id
_entity_poly.type
_entity_poly.pdbx_seq_one_letter_code
_entity_poly.pdbx_strand_id
1 'polypeptide(L)'
;MLEVARTIRYIHSVKDVAVLSSGVIDPRFITLDSDLRAKVMFSGYFTWQKSVFGLDNLAAFTSESNIAAFGFLFQKVCFRGDDPKHLVEDVRRLIEGCCAKGPKSRPSIETVVKEMETWDLT
;
A
#
# COMPACT_ATOMS: atom_id res chain seq x y z
N MET A 1 0.96 -5.87 8.16
CA MET A 1 1.19 -4.72 7.24
C MET A 1 2.31 -4.96 6.24
N LEU A 2 3.45 -5.54 6.63
CA LEU A 2 4.55 -5.87 5.71
C LEU A 2 4.09 -6.72 4.52
N GLU A 3 3.26 -7.75 4.74
CA GLU A 3 2.69 -8.57 3.67
C GLU A 3 1.83 -7.77 2.67
N VAL A 4 1.09 -6.75 3.14
CA VAL A 4 0.34 -5.84 2.25
C VAL A 4 1.31 -5.02 1.39
N ALA A 5 2.38 -4.48 1.99
CA ALA A 5 3.40 -3.74 1.26
C ALA A 5 4.11 -4.61 0.22
N ARG A 6 4.46 -5.86 0.57
CA ARG A 6 5.04 -6.85 -0.35
C ARG A 6 4.09 -7.19 -1.50
N THR A 7 2.79 -7.30 -1.25
CA THR A 7 1.78 -7.53 -2.28
C THR A 7 1.71 -6.35 -3.27
N ILE A 8 1.69 -5.11 -2.76
CA ILE A 8 1.71 -3.91 -3.61
C ILE A 8 3.01 -3.87 -4.44
N ARG A 9 4.16 -4.19 -3.82
CA ARG A 9 5.46 -4.28 -4.53
C ARG A 9 5.41 -5.32 -5.65
N TYR A 10 4.88 -6.50 -5.39
CA TYR A 10 4.72 -7.54 -6.39
C TYR A 10 3.89 -7.02 -7.57
N ILE A 11 2.74 -6.41 -7.30
CA ILE A 11 1.87 -5.85 -8.35
C ILE A 11 2.60 -4.76 -9.17
N HIS A 12 3.33 -3.85 -8.52
CA HIS A 12 4.13 -2.83 -9.20
C HIS A 12 5.28 -3.41 -10.04
N SER A 13 5.78 -4.60 -9.71
CA SER A 13 6.88 -5.26 -10.44
C SER A 13 6.44 -5.97 -11.71
N VAL A 14 5.16 -6.33 -11.83
CA VAL A 14 4.67 -7.08 -12.99
C VAL A 14 4.44 -6.11 -14.15
N LYS A 15 5.31 -6.19 -15.16
CA LYS A 15 5.39 -5.25 -16.29
C LYS A 15 4.09 -5.11 -17.12
N ASP A 16 3.19 -6.10 -17.04
CA ASP A 16 1.92 -6.15 -17.78
C ASP A 16 0.66 -5.99 -16.90
N VAL A 17 0.83 -6.03 -15.58
CA VAL A 17 -0.23 -5.75 -14.58
C VAL A 17 -0.21 -4.24 -14.38
N ALA A 18 -1.19 -3.61 -14.97
CA ALA A 18 -2.34 -3.15 -14.23
C ALA A 18 -2.05 -2.32 -13.01
N VAL A 19 -2.24 -1.03 -13.16
CA VAL A 19 -2.16 -0.18 -11.98
C VAL A 19 -3.24 -0.64 -11.01
N LEU A 20 -2.82 -1.00 -9.80
CA LEU A 20 -3.72 -1.36 -8.71
C LEU A 20 -4.52 -0.12 -8.35
N SER A 21 -5.85 -0.26 -8.23
CA SER A 21 -6.68 0.83 -7.75
C SER A 21 -6.33 1.14 -6.30
N SER A 22 -6.00 2.38 -5.98
CA SER A 22 -5.76 2.77 -4.59
C SER A 22 -6.97 2.54 -3.68
N GLY A 23 -8.19 2.49 -4.26
CA GLY A 23 -9.43 2.22 -3.53
C GLY A 23 -9.54 0.81 -2.93
N VAL A 24 -8.77 -0.17 -3.43
CA VAL A 24 -8.72 -1.52 -2.85
C VAL A 24 -7.66 -1.67 -1.75
N ILE A 25 -6.87 -0.63 -1.49
CA ILE A 25 -5.95 -0.58 -0.34
C ILE A 25 -6.73 0.01 0.84
N ASP A 26 -7.75 -0.73 1.27
CA ASP A 26 -8.66 -0.37 2.35
C ASP A 26 -9.05 -1.65 3.11
N PRO A 27 -9.31 -1.58 4.44
CA PRO A 27 -9.61 -2.78 5.23
C PRO A 27 -10.74 -3.64 4.68
N ARG A 28 -11.72 -3.06 3.96
CA ARG A 28 -12.85 -3.80 3.36
C ARG A 28 -12.42 -4.79 2.26
N PHE A 29 -11.23 -4.62 1.71
CA PHE A 29 -10.67 -5.41 0.61
C PHE A 29 -9.51 -6.29 1.06
N ILE A 30 -9.24 -6.35 2.36
CA ILE A 30 -8.16 -7.13 2.94
C ILE A 30 -8.76 -8.17 3.87
N THR A 31 -8.46 -9.43 3.59
CA THR A 31 -8.87 -10.57 4.43
C THR A 31 -7.64 -11.21 5.05
N LEU A 32 -7.81 -11.88 6.18
CA LEU A 32 -6.77 -12.73 6.76
C LEU A 32 -7.09 -14.19 6.47
N ASP A 33 -6.07 -15.00 6.20
CA ASP A 33 -6.23 -16.45 6.22
C ASP A 33 -6.04 -17.04 7.62
N SER A 34 -6.09 -18.38 7.74
CA SER A 34 -5.96 -19.09 9.01
C SER A 34 -4.62 -18.85 9.71
N ASP A 35 -3.58 -18.47 8.95
CA ASP A 35 -2.24 -18.20 9.47
C ASP A 35 -2.02 -16.69 9.71
N LEU A 36 -3.11 -15.91 9.74
CA LEU A 36 -3.11 -14.45 9.89
C LEU A 36 -2.33 -13.70 8.79
N ARG A 37 -2.18 -14.31 7.61
CA ARG A 37 -1.54 -13.65 6.46
C ARG A 37 -2.55 -12.79 5.73
N ALA A 38 -2.16 -11.55 5.49
CA ALA A 38 -3.01 -10.60 4.77
C ALA A 38 -3.11 -10.98 3.28
N LYS A 39 -4.34 -11.09 2.79
CA LYS A 39 -4.68 -11.28 1.37
C LYS A 39 -5.43 -10.05 0.88
N VAL A 40 -4.91 -9.42 -0.17
CA VAL A 40 -5.50 -8.22 -0.78
C VAL A 40 -6.37 -8.64 -1.96
N MET A 41 -7.64 -8.26 -1.95
CA MET A 41 -8.51 -8.45 -3.12
C MET A 41 -8.03 -7.54 -4.26
N PHE A 42 -7.62 -8.15 -5.37
CA PHE A 42 -7.14 -7.40 -6.52
C PHE A 42 -8.31 -6.76 -7.28
N SER A 43 -8.24 -5.44 -7.47
CA SER A 43 -8.98 -4.77 -8.54
C SER A 43 -8.10 -3.69 -9.18
N GLY A 44 -7.83 -3.89 -10.48
CA GLY A 44 -6.94 -3.08 -11.31
C GLY A 44 -7.11 -3.46 -12.79
N TYR A 45 -6.51 -2.69 -13.70
CA TYR A 45 -6.66 -2.85 -15.15
C TYR A 45 -5.36 -3.15 -15.87
N PHE A 46 -5.19 -4.30 -16.51
CA PHE A 46 -3.94 -4.64 -17.20
C PHE A 46 -3.56 -3.61 -18.27
N THR A 47 -2.26 -3.46 -18.53
CA THR A 47 -1.75 -2.44 -19.46
C THR A 47 -2.32 -2.59 -20.87
N TRP A 48 -2.60 -3.83 -21.29
CA TRP A 48 -3.28 -4.15 -22.55
C TRP A 48 -4.76 -3.77 -22.60
N GLN A 49 -5.40 -3.51 -21.45
CA GLN A 49 -6.78 -3.04 -21.36
C GLN A 49 -6.90 -1.51 -21.45
N LYS A 50 -5.79 -0.76 -21.44
CA LYS A 50 -5.81 0.73 -21.51
C LYS A 50 -6.52 1.27 -22.75
N SER A 51 -6.40 0.60 -23.90
CA SER A 51 -7.03 1.04 -25.15
C SER A 51 -8.54 0.77 -25.19
N VAL A 52 -9.05 -0.13 -24.35
CA VAL A 52 -10.44 -0.59 -24.38
C VAL A 52 -11.36 0.34 -23.60
N PHE A 53 -10.88 0.97 -22.53
CA PHE A 53 -11.76 1.61 -21.55
C PHE A 53 -11.73 3.14 -21.52
N GLY A 54 -10.87 3.81 -22.31
CA GLY A 54 -10.90 5.29 -22.44
C GLY A 54 -10.98 6.02 -21.10
N LEU A 55 -10.24 5.55 -20.09
CA LEU A 55 -10.45 5.93 -18.70
C LEU A 55 -9.80 7.29 -18.39
N ASP A 56 -10.62 8.33 -18.23
CA ASP A 56 -10.21 9.68 -17.83
C ASP A 56 -9.84 9.81 -16.33
N ASN A 57 -10.14 8.81 -15.50
CA ASN A 57 -9.87 8.81 -14.05
C ASN A 57 -8.64 7.97 -13.64
N LEU A 58 -7.49 8.21 -14.26
CA LEU A 58 -6.21 7.53 -13.96
C LEU A 58 -5.56 7.95 -12.63
N ALA A 59 -6.06 8.99 -11.95
CA ALA A 59 -5.43 9.50 -10.72
C ALA A 59 -5.38 8.46 -9.58
N ALA A 60 -6.40 7.59 -9.47
CA ALA A 60 -6.45 6.48 -8.51
C ALA A 60 -5.57 5.28 -8.92
N PHE A 61 -5.03 5.33 -10.13
CA PHE A 61 -4.25 4.29 -10.78
C PHE A 61 -2.82 4.79 -11.00
N THR A 62 -2.16 5.16 -9.90
CA THR A 62 -0.74 5.53 -9.89
C THR A 62 -0.03 4.85 -8.73
N SER A 63 1.27 4.61 -8.87
CA SER A 63 2.08 4.05 -7.78
C SER A 63 2.01 4.94 -6.55
N GLU A 64 2.08 6.26 -6.73
CA GLU A 64 2.03 7.27 -5.68
C GLU A 64 0.70 7.28 -4.93
N SER A 65 -0.42 7.08 -5.64
CA SER A 65 -1.74 6.93 -5.00
C SER A 65 -1.82 5.66 -4.16
N ASN A 66 -1.17 4.58 -4.58
CA ASN A 66 -1.11 3.35 -3.79
C ASN A 66 -0.27 3.51 -2.52
N ILE A 67 0.83 4.27 -2.60
CA ILE A 67 1.64 4.60 -1.41
C ILE A 67 0.81 5.40 -0.40
N ALA A 68 0.06 6.41 -0.85
CA ALA A 68 -0.79 7.18 0.05
C ALA A 68 -1.89 6.31 0.68
N ALA A 69 -2.58 5.49 -0.11
CA ALA A 69 -3.61 4.60 0.40
C ALA A 69 -3.04 3.58 1.40
N PHE A 70 -1.84 3.06 1.14
CA PHE A 70 -1.11 2.22 2.10
C PHE A 70 -0.84 2.97 3.41
N GLY A 71 -0.37 4.22 3.37
CA GLY A 71 -0.17 5.04 4.56
C GLY A 71 -1.44 5.23 5.38
N PHE A 72 -2.56 5.55 4.73
CA PHE A 72 -3.86 5.68 5.41
C PHE A 72 -4.35 4.36 6.01
N LEU A 73 -4.19 3.25 5.30
CA LEU A 73 -4.51 1.92 5.81
C LEU A 73 -3.66 1.60 7.03
N PHE A 74 -2.35 1.83 6.96
CA PHE A 74 -1.42 1.55 8.04
C PHE A 74 -1.76 2.37 9.28
N GLN A 75 -2.06 3.65 9.12
CA GLN A 75 -2.54 4.51 10.20
C GLN A 75 -3.81 3.94 10.85
N LYS A 76 -4.80 3.54 10.05
CA LYS A 76 -6.05 2.96 10.55
C LYS A 76 -5.82 1.65 11.33
N VAL A 77 -4.89 0.81 10.91
CA VAL A 77 -4.63 -0.48 11.55
C VAL A 77 -3.86 -0.30 12.87
N CYS A 78 -2.87 0.60 12.90
CA CYS A 78 -2.00 0.76 14.07
C CYS A 78 -2.55 1.71 15.15
N PHE A 79 -3.30 2.74 14.77
CA PHE A 79 -3.70 3.81 15.69
C PHE A 79 -5.21 3.84 15.96
N ARG A 80 -5.89 2.68 15.82
CA ARG A 80 -7.31 2.51 16.20
C ARG A 80 -7.50 2.07 17.67
N GLY A 81 -6.45 2.04 18.50
CA GLY A 81 -6.47 1.60 19.91
C GLY A 81 -5.28 2.16 20.73
N ASP A 82 -5.01 1.59 21.91
CA ASP A 82 -3.89 2.01 22.78
C ASP A 82 -2.51 1.74 22.14
N ASP A 83 -1.66 2.76 22.12
CA ASP A 83 -0.40 2.81 21.38
C ASP A 83 0.69 1.84 21.91
N PRO A 84 1.25 0.95 21.07
CA PRO A 84 2.43 0.14 21.44
C PRO A 84 3.73 0.98 21.38
N LYS A 85 4.20 1.43 22.54
CA LYS A 85 5.22 2.50 22.72
C LYS A 85 6.58 2.38 21.99
N HIS A 86 7.01 1.22 21.52
CA HIS A 86 8.39 1.01 21.04
C HIS A 86 8.56 1.09 19.51
N LEU A 87 7.53 0.77 18.72
CA LEU A 87 7.55 0.91 17.25
C LEU A 87 6.79 2.14 16.74
N VAL A 88 6.21 2.92 17.66
CA VAL A 88 5.32 4.04 17.31
C VAL A 88 6.01 5.11 16.47
N GLU A 89 7.28 5.43 16.72
CA GLU A 89 7.94 6.55 16.03
C GLU A 89 8.38 6.18 14.61
N ASP A 90 9.01 5.02 14.41
CA ASP A 90 9.37 4.54 13.06
C ASP A 90 8.12 4.32 12.21
N VAL A 91 7.07 3.72 12.79
CA VAL A 91 5.79 3.52 12.11
C VAL A 91 5.13 4.86 11.77
N ARG A 92 5.13 5.83 12.69
CA ARG A 92 4.58 7.18 12.47
C ARG A 92 5.33 7.89 11.35
N ARG A 93 6.66 7.90 11.39
CA ARG A 93 7.50 8.52 10.37
C ARG A 93 7.27 7.90 8.98
N LEU A 94 7.16 6.57 8.90
CA LEU A 94 6.87 5.90 7.64
C LEU A 94 5.48 6.27 7.11
N ILE A 95 4.47 6.32 7.99
CA ILE A 95 3.11 6.75 7.64
C ILE A 95 3.10 8.19 7.12
N GLU A 96 3.76 9.11 7.80
CA GLU A 96 3.87 10.51 7.39
C GLU A 96 4.53 10.64 6.02
N GLY A 97 5.60 9.89 5.77
CA GLY A 97 6.26 9.82 4.46
C GLY A 97 5.32 9.30 3.37
N CYS A 98 4.56 8.24 3.65
CA CYS A 98 3.58 7.69 2.71
C CYS A 98 2.43 8.68 2.42
N CYS A 99 1.99 9.44 3.43
CA CYS A 99 0.90 10.39 3.37
C CYS A 99 1.31 11.80 2.90
N ALA A 100 2.55 11.99 2.45
CA ALA A 100 3.03 13.29 2.00
C ALA A 100 2.13 13.89 0.90
N LYS A 101 1.85 15.20 1.01
CA LYS A 101 0.98 15.93 0.07
C LYS A 101 1.51 15.87 -1.36
N GLY A 102 2.82 16.00 -1.54
CA GLY A 102 3.48 15.89 -2.84
C GLY A 102 3.62 14.43 -3.26
N PRO A 103 3.05 13.99 -4.39
CA PRO A 103 3.17 12.60 -4.85
C PRO A 103 4.63 12.13 -5.00
N LYS A 104 5.50 13.00 -5.51
CA LYS A 104 6.94 12.75 -5.67
C LYS A 104 7.74 12.75 -4.35
N SER A 105 7.15 13.25 -3.28
CA SER A 105 7.77 13.25 -1.94
C SER A 105 7.51 11.94 -1.19
N ARG A 106 6.60 11.10 -1.70
CA ARG A 106 6.28 9.80 -1.10
C ARG A 106 7.41 8.80 -1.41
N PRO A 107 7.72 7.88 -0.49
CA PRO A 107 8.68 6.82 -0.76
C PRO A 107 8.16 5.87 -1.84
N SER A 108 9.07 5.17 -2.53
CA SER A 108 8.68 4.05 -3.39
C SER A 108 8.20 2.87 -2.53
N ILE A 109 7.38 1.97 -3.08
CA ILE A 109 6.96 0.77 -2.33
C ILE A 109 8.16 -0.12 -1.96
N GLU A 110 9.21 -0.10 -2.78
CA GLU A 110 10.46 -0.82 -2.50
C GLU A 110 11.18 -0.24 -1.27
N THR A 111 11.21 1.09 -1.15
CA THR A 111 11.73 1.79 0.04
C THR A 111 10.92 1.43 1.28
N VAL A 112 9.58 1.47 1.17
CA VAL A 112 8.66 1.10 2.26
C VAL A 112 8.93 -0.32 2.74
N VAL A 113 8.99 -1.30 1.82
CA VAL A 113 9.22 -2.70 2.18
C VAL A 113 10.59 -2.88 2.85
N LYS A 114 11.65 -2.28 2.29
CA LYS A 114 12.99 -2.34 2.88
C LYS A 114 13.03 -1.80 4.30
N GLU A 115 12.42 -0.63 4.53
CA GLU A 115 12.35 -0.05 5.88
C GLU A 115 11.61 -0.99 6.84
N MET A 116 10.44 -1.50 6.43
CA MET A 116 9.66 -2.42 7.26
C MET A 116 10.37 -3.76 7.54
N GLU A 117 11.24 -4.23 6.64
CA GLU A 117 12.04 -5.44 6.82
C GLU A 117 13.19 -5.23 7.83
N THR A 118 13.58 -3.98 8.10
CA THR A 118 14.57 -3.67 9.15
C THR A 118 13.97 -3.57 10.55
N TRP A 119 12.64 -3.49 10.66
CA TRP A 119 11.98 -3.46 11.96
C TRP A 119 12.05 -4.85 12.58
N ASP A 120 12.62 -4.92 13.78
CA ASP A 120 12.67 -6.16 14.54
C ASP A 120 11.26 -6.44 15.11
N LEU A 121 10.47 -7.19 14.33
CA LEU A 121 9.09 -7.56 14.66
C LEU A 121 9.01 -8.87 15.47
N THR A 122 10.11 -9.29 16.11
CA THR A 122 10.16 -10.52 16.91
C THR A 122 9.47 -10.41 18.26
#